data_AF-A0A1L3Z5U0-F1
#
_entry.id   AF-A0A1L3Z5U0-F1
#
_cell.length_a   1.000
_cell.length_b   1.000
_cell.length_c   1.000
_cell.angle_alpha   90.00
_cell.angle_beta   90.00
_cell.angle_gamma   90.00
#
_symmetry.space_group_name_H-M   'P 1'
#
loop_
_entity.id
_entity.type
_entity.pdbx_description
1 polymer ?
#
loop_
_entity_poly.entity_id
_entity_poly.type
_entity_poly.pdbx_seq_one_letter_code
_entity_poly.pdbx_strand_id
1 'polypeptide(L)'
;MDRALDGSELPRRFAALTNRFLESYMNPADLRSELLETSFIVGAHSWILKRPVISRIRYDGGVKKFVAASTRFPKKLSPSLYGAGQFALIGDLRPQYMDRLAGFIDYQKATRFDMQPFSALANMLGDEEFTDRHGKLKGPIGGAPQLLKIYPFLRTLEFGVYWPNRKTGSLHLNGRSLFDYEKLPLPQIDCETLETFYPLADLQNGDTW
;
A
#
# COMPACT_ATOMS: atom_id res chain seq x y z
N MET A 1 6.29 -2.63 -32.74
CA MET A 1 7.38 -2.24 -31.82
C MET A 1 6.72 -1.62 -30.60
N ASP A 2 6.37 -2.42 -29.61
CA ASP A 2 5.66 -1.95 -28.41
C ASP A 2 6.62 -1.08 -27.59
N ARG A 3 6.32 0.22 -27.45
CA ARG A 3 7.16 1.13 -26.67
C ARG A 3 7.11 0.69 -25.20
N ALA A 4 8.27 0.51 -24.58
CA ALA A 4 8.38 0.31 -23.14
C ALA A 4 7.70 1.49 -22.41
N LEU A 5 6.73 1.20 -21.54
CA LEU A 5 5.97 2.18 -20.75
C LEU A 5 6.72 2.57 -19.50
N ASP A 6 7.07 3.84 -19.35
CA ASP A 6 7.64 4.33 -18.10
C ASP A 6 6.62 4.27 -16.95
N GLY A 7 7.11 4.04 -15.73
CA GLY A 7 6.27 3.98 -14.53
C GLY A 7 5.39 5.22 -14.31
N SER A 8 5.80 6.40 -14.79
CA SER A 8 5.00 7.63 -14.70
C SER A 8 3.80 7.68 -15.67
N GLU A 9 3.77 6.81 -16.67
CA GLU A 9 2.67 6.69 -17.64
C GLU A 9 1.64 5.64 -17.24
N LEU A 10 2.04 4.66 -16.42
CA LEU A 10 1.17 3.56 -15.97
C LEU A 10 -0.16 4.01 -15.37
N PRO A 11 -0.23 5.05 -14.50
CA PRO A 11 -1.51 5.48 -13.93
C PRO A 11 -2.52 5.91 -14.99
N ARG A 12 -2.05 6.65 -16.02
CA ARG A 12 -2.90 7.12 -17.12
C ARG A 12 -3.34 5.96 -18.00
N ARG A 13 -2.44 5.02 -18.31
CA ARG A 13 -2.77 3.84 -19.12
C ARG A 13 -3.73 2.89 -18.39
N PHE A 14 -3.55 2.70 -17.08
CA PHE A 14 -4.45 1.93 -16.24
C PHE A 14 -5.85 2.55 -16.21
N ALA A 15 -5.97 3.86 -15.99
CA ALA A 15 -7.24 4.56 -16.05
C ALA A 15 -7.91 4.42 -17.42
N ALA A 16 -7.15 4.57 -18.52
CA ALA A 16 -7.68 4.41 -19.88
C ALA A 16 -8.13 2.97 -20.19
N LEU A 17 -7.45 1.95 -19.66
CA LEU A 17 -7.88 0.54 -19.77
C LEU A 17 -9.16 0.30 -18.98
N THR A 18 -9.22 0.80 -17.74
CA THR A 18 -10.41 0.66 -16.87
C THR A 18 -11.63 1.34 -17.48
N ASN A 19 -11.46 2.53 -18.07
CA ASN A 19 -12.55 3.23 -18.76
C ASN A 19 -13.03 2.49 -20.01
N ARG A 20 -12.12 1.93 -20.81
CA ARG A 20 -12.52 1.10 -21.96
C ARG A 20 -13.32 -0.13 -21.53
N PHE A 21 -12.92 -0.77 -20.43
CA PHE A 21 -13.66 -1.89 -19.87
C PHE A 21 -15.06 -1.46 -19.40
N LEU A 22 -15.16 -0.31 -18.72
CA LEU A 22 -16.43 0.26 -18.29
C LEU A 22 -17.36 0.54 -19.48
N GLU A 23 -16.84 1.18 -20.53
CA GLU A 23 -17.59 1.51 -21.76
C GLU A 23 -18.08 0.27 -22.50
N SER A 24 -17.32 -0.83 -22.49
CA SER A 24 -17.67 -2.03 -23.25
C SER A 24 -18.62 -2.99 -22.54
N TYR A 25 -18.65 -2.99 -21.21
CA TYR A 25 -19.35 -4.05 -20.46
C TYR A 25 -20.46 -3.55 -19.52
N MET A 26 -20.57 -2.26 -19.23
CA MET A 26 -21.49 -1.79 -18.19
C MET A 26 -22.18 -0.49 -18.57
N ASN A 27 -23.49 -0.40 -18.33
CA ASN A 27 -24.17 0.89 -18.26
C ASN A 27 -23.81 1.56 -16.93
N PRO A 28 -23.08 2.69 -16.91
CA PRO A 28 -22.62 3.30 -15.66
C PRO A 28 -23.75 3.78 -14.74
N ALA A 29 -24.99 3.89 -15.24
CA ALA A 29 -26.16 4.24 -14.45
C ALA A 29 -26.49 3.18 -13.40
N ASP A 30 -26.26 1.90 -13.71
CA ASP A 30 -26.68 0.77 -12.87
C ASP A 30 -25.72 0.52 -11.70
N LEU A 31 -24.50 1.05 -11.77
CA LEU A 31 -23.41 0.82 -10.80
C LEU A 31 -22.81 2.13 -10.27
N ARG A 32 -23.60 3.21 -10.26
CA ARG A 32 -23.08 4.54 -9.96
C ARG A 32 -22.47 4.62 -8.55
N SER A 33 -23.07 3.94 -7.56
CA SER A 33 -22.58 3.98 -6.18
C SER A 33 -21.25 3.23 -6.07
N GLU A 34 -21.20 2.03 -6.63
CA GLU A 34 -20.06 1.14 -6.66
C GLU A 34 -18.88 1.80 -7.38
N LEU A 35 -19.13 2.47 -8.51
CA LEU A 35 -18.11 3.19 -9.24
C LEU A 35 -17.51 4.34 -8.41
N LEU A 36 -18.34 5.10 -7.69
CA LEU A 36 -17.88 6.21 -6.85
C LEU A 36 -17.04 5.74 -5.65
N GLU A 37 -17.32 4.55 -5.14
CA GLU A 37 -16.55 3.91 -4.05
C GLU A 37 -15.28 3.22 -4.57
N THR A 38 -15.27 2.80 -5.84
CA THR A 38 -14.14 2.12 -6.46
C THR A 38 -12.93 3.04 -6.62
N SER A 39 -11.81 2.61 -6.04
CA SER A 39 -10.52 3.29 -6.20
C SER A 39 -9.38 2.29 -6.26
N PHE A 40 -8.29 2.70 -6.92
CA PHE A 40 -7.09 1.89 -7.08
C PHE A 40 -5.86 2.68 -6.66
N ILE A 41 -4.81 1.98 -6.29
CA ILE A 41 -3.46 2.53 -6.16
C ILE A 41 -2.58 1.87 -7.23
N VAL A 42 -1.86 2.70 -7.97
CA VAL A 42 -0.86 2.27 -8.95
C VAL A 42 0.49 2.81 -8.49
N GLY A 43 1.38 1.92 -8.08
CA GLY A 43 2.76 2.23 -7.71
C GLY A 43 3.74 1.62 -8.71
N ALA A 44 4.77 2.37 -9.11
CA ALA A 44 5.82 1.91 -10.00
C ALA A 44 7.11 2.71 -9.82
N HIS A 45 8.24 2.20 -10.33
CA HIS A 45 9.45 3.01 -10.46
C HIS A 45 9.52 3.62 -11.85
N SER A 46 9.65 4.95 -11.94
CA SER A 46 9.88 5.65 -13.21
C SER A 46 11.38 5.65 -13.51
N TRP A 47 11.77 5.05 -14.64
CA TRP A 47 13.16 5.10 -15.10
C TRP A 47 13.51 6.43 -15.74
N ILE A 48 12.51 7.21 -16.18
CA ILE A 48 12.71 8.57 -16.69
C ILE A 48 12.94 9.52 -15.52
N LEU A 49 12.07 9.49 -14.51
CA LEU A 49 12.17 10.36 -13.33
C LEU A 49 13.17 9.85 -12.28
N LYS A 50 13.72 8.64 -12.47
CA LYS A 50 14.66 7.97 -11.56
C LYS A 50 14.17 7.90 -10.10
N ARG A 51 12.86 7.69 -9.91
CA ARG A 51 12.23 7.64 -8.58
C ARG A 51 10.95 6.79 -8.58
N PRO A 52 10.51 6.29 -7.41
CA PRO A 52 9.17 5.71 -7.28
C PRO A 52 8.10 6.76 -7.55
N VAL A 53 7.00 6.30 -8.16
CA VAL A 53 5.80 7.05 -8.46
C VAL A 53 4.61 6.26 -7.94
N ILE A 54 3.72 6.92 -7.19
CA ILE A 54 2.45 6.34 -6.74
C ILE A 54 1.32 7.25 -7.16
N SER A 55 0.23 6.65 -7.66
CA SER A 55 -0.96 7.34 -8.14
C SER A 55 -2.22 6.68 -7.58
N ARG A 56 -3.20 7.49 -7.18
CA ARG A 56 -4.53 7.00 -6.85
C ARG A 56 -5.42 7.16 -8.07
N ILE A 57 -6.08 6.10 -8.50
CA ILE A 57 -7.11 6.16 -9.54
C ILE A 57 -8.47 6.15 -8.83
N ARG A 58 -9.36 7.07 -9.21
CA ARG A 58 -10.74 7.13 -8.68
C ARG A 58 -11.72 7.39 -9.80
N TYR A 59 -12.95 6.93 -9.65
CA TYR A 59 -14.02 7.37 -10.53
C TYR A 59 -14.36 8.83 -10.24
N ASP A 60 -14.56 9.60 -11.28
CA ASP A 60 -15.05 10.97 -11.19
C ASP A 60 -16.46 11.03 -11.79
N GLY A 61 -17.47 11.20 -10.93
CA GLY A 61 -18.87 11.17 -11.33
C GLY A 61 -19.32 12.36 -12.18
N GLY A 62 -18.54 13.45 -12.22
CA GLY A 62 -18.82 14.58 -13.10
C GLY A 62 -18.45 14.24 -14.54
N VAL A 63 -17.21 13.79 -14.75
CA VAL A 63 -16.71 13.37 -16.07
C VAL A 63 -17.06 11.92 -16.44
N LYS A 64 -17.68 11.17 -15.52
CA LYS A 64 -18.11 9.77 -15.64
C LYS A 64 -17.01 8.80 -16.07
N LYS A 65 -15.80 8.98 -15.54
CA LYS A 65 -14.64 8.13 -15.88
C LYS A 65 -13.65 8.03 -14.73
N PHE A 66 -12.86 6.97 -14.72
CA PHE A 66 -11.68 6.85 -13.88
C PHE A 66 -10.59 7.83 -14.31
N VAL A 67 -10.03 8.54 -13.33
CA VAL A 67 -8.97 9.53 -13.52
C VAL A 67 -7.82 9.29 -12.53
N ALA A 68 -6.60 9.62 -12.95
CA ALA A 68 -5.46 9.67 -12.04
C ALA A 68 -5.55 10.92 -11.16
N ALA A 69 -5.68 10.72 -9.84
CA ALA A 69 -5.82 11.76 -8.84
C ALA A 69 -4.46 12.17 -8.24
N SER A 70 -4.42 13.32 -7.58
CA SER A 70 -3.26 13.78 -6.83
C SER A 70 -2.85 12.77 -5.75
N THR A 71 -1.55 12.58 -5.60
CA THR A 71 -0.92 11.71 -4.61
C THR A 71 0.07 12.46 -3.76
N ARG A 72 -0.21 13.71 -3.40
CA ARG A 72 0.60 14.42 -2.41
C ARG A 72 -0.04 14.31 -1.05
N PHE A 73 0.80 14.29 -0.01
CA PHE A 73 0.32 14.39 1.36
C PHE A 73 -0.46 15.70 1.56
N PRO A 74 -1.52 15.78 2.39
CA PRO A 74 -2.31 17.02 2.51
C PRO A 74 -1.46 18.22 2.97
N LYS A 75 -1.36 19.26 2.13
CA LYS A 75 -0.56 20.47 2.41
C LYS A 75 -0.94 21.16 3.73
N LYS A 76 -2.23 21.12 4.09
CA LYS A 76 -2.76 21.69 5.33
C LYS A 76 -2.25 20.97 6.59
N LEU A 77 -1.96 19.67 6.48
CA LEU A 77 -1.42 18.89 7.61
C LEU A 77 0.08 19.05 7.73
N SER A 78 0.81 18.99 6.61
CA SER A 78 2.26 19.16 6.61
C SER A 78 2.74 19.72 5.27
N PRO A 79 3.18 21.00 5.22
CA PRO A 79 3.78 21.59 4.03
C PRO A 79 5.08 20.88 3.61
N SER A 80 5.88 20.40 4.55
CA SER A 80 7.12 19.67 4.29
C SER A 80 6.83 18.31 3.63
N LEU A 81 5.93 17.51 4.18
CA LEU A 81 5.56 16.22 3.58
C LEU A 81 4.83 16.35 2.25
N TYR A 82 4.10 17.45 2.02
CA TYR A 82 3.52 17.76 0.71
C TYR A 82 4.60 17.90 -0.39
N GLY A 83 5.79 18.40 -0.03
CA GLY A 83 6.95 18.54 -0.92
C GLY A 83 7.86 17.31 -0.97
N ALA A 84 7.80 16.45 0.05
CA ALA A 84 8.69 15.31 0.26
C ALA A 84 8.56 14.18 -0.77
N GLY A 85 7.39 14.06 -1.40
CA GLY A 85 7.13 12.97 -2.32
C GLY A 85 5.65 12.70 -2.48
N GLN A 86 5.34 11.45 -2.80
CA GLN A 86 3.97 11.02 -3.04
C GLN A 86 3.47 10.10 -1.92
N PHE A 87 2.19 10.24 -1.61
CA PHE A 87 1.43 9.50 -0.63
C PHE A 87 0.03 9.22 -1.22
N ALA A 88 -0.41 7.97 -1.16
CA ALA A 88 -1.73 7.56 -1.60
C ALA A 88 -2.37 6.65 -0.55
N LEU A 89 -3.66 6.90 -0.30
CA LEU A 89 -4.48 6.16 0.64
C LEU A 89 -5.87 5.95 0.02
N ILE A 90 -6.37 4.72 0.14
CA ILE A 90 -7.72 4.28 -0.27
C ILE A 90 -8.37 3.50 0.89
N GLY A 91 -9.65 3.18 0.77
CA GLY A 91 -10.44 2.49 1.79
C GLY A 91 -11.35 3.41 2.60
N ASP A 92 -12.14 2.80 3.47
CA ASP A 92 -13.24 3.48 4.17
C ASP A 92 -12.76 4.21 5.42
N LEU A 93 -11.74 3.67 6.09
CA LEU A 93 -11.17 4.22 7.32
C LEU A 93 -10.11 5.31 7.09
N ARG A 94 -10.21 6.07 5.99
CA ARG A 94 -9.22 7.11 5.64
C ARG A 94 -9.02 8.17 6.73
N PRO A 95 -10.07 8.78 7.31
CA PRO A 95 -9.91 9.75 8.39
C PRO A 95 -9.19 9.14 9.60
N GLN A 96 -9.65 7.98 10.06
CA GLN A 96 -9.10 7.27 11.22
C GLN A 96 -7.64 6.88 11.00
N TYR A 97 -7.29 6.47 9.79
CA TYR A 97 -5.91 6.20 9.44
C TYR A 97 -5.03 7.46 9.53
N MET A 98 -5.50 8.61 9.06
CA MET A 98 -4.73 9.86 9.15
C MET A 98 -4.56 10.31 10.60
N ASP A 99 -5.56 10.08 11.45
CA ASP A 99 -5.52 10.35 12.89
C ASP A 99 -4.51 9.41 13.58
N ARG A 100 -4.56 8.10 13.27
CA ARG A 100 -3.59 7.12 13.78
C ARG A 100 -2.16 7.43 13.32
N LEU A 101 -1.97 7.81 12.05
CA LEU A 101 -0.68 8.21 11.51
C LEU A 101 -0.08 9.39 12.27
N ALA A 102 -0.91 10.35 12.72
CA ALA A 102 -0.44 11.49 13.51
C ALA A 102 0.21 11.09 14.85
N GLY A 103 -0.11 9.90 15.38
CA GLY A 103 0.54 9.34 16.56
C GLY A 103 1.96 8.82 16.31
N PHE A 104 2.32 8.53 15.05
CA PHE A 104 3.63 8.00 14.67
C PHE A 104 4.56 9.03 14.05
N ILE A 105 4.06 10.20 13.65
CA ILE A 105 4.84 11.21 12.94
C ILE A 105 4.54 12.63 13.42
N ASP A 106 5.60 13.39 13.71
CA ASP A 106 5.49 14.83 13.95
C ASP A 106 5.40 15.56 12.59
N TYR A 107 4.19 15.93 12.20
CA TYR A 107 3.92 16.61 10.92
C TYR A 107 4.63 17.96 10.76
N GLN A 108 5.06 18.61 11.84
CA GLN A 108 5.78 19.89 11.77
C GLN A 108 7.26 19.71 11.43
N LYS A 109 7.85 18.58 11.86
CA LYS A 109 9.29 18.31 11.67
C LYS A 109 9.58 17.32 10.55
N ALA A 110 8.64 16.42 10.27
CA ALA A 110 8.86 15.36 9.31
C ALA A 110 9.03 15.90 7.89
N THR A 111 10.09 15.45 7.23
CA THR A 111 10.40 15.78 5.82
C THR A 111 10.29 14.58 4.90
N ARG A 112 10.02 13.39 5.44
CA ARG A 112 9.77 12.14 4.70
C ARG A 112 9.02 11.15 5.60
N PHE A 113 8.43 10.14 4.97
CA PHE A 113 7.99 8.94 5.68
C PHE A 113 9.13 7.93 5.76
N ASP A 114 9.20 7.26 6.90
CA ASP A 114 10.12 6.19 7.25
C ASP A 114 9.33 5.14 8.03
N MET A 115 8.58 4.30 7.30
CA MET A 115 7.71 3.23 7.81
C MET A 115 6.53 3.65 8.70
N GLN A 116 6.39 4.92 9.13
CA GLN A 116 5.22 5.35 9.92
C GLN A 116 3.86 5.01 9.28
N PRO A 117 3.67 5.09 7.94
CA PRO A 117 2.45 4.61 7.31
C PRO A 117 2.15 3.13 7.59
N PHE A 118 3.19 2.27 7.54
CA PHE A 118 3.04 0.86 7.85
C PHE A 118 2.73 0.64 9.34
N SER A 119 3.42 1.34 10.24
CA SER A 119 3.15 1.28 11.69
C SER A 119 1.73 1.72 12.04
N ALA A 120 1.22 2.77 11.38
CA ALA A 120 -0.16 3.22 11.57
C ALA A 120 -1.17 2.16 11.13
N LEU A 121 -0.95 1.51 9.97
CA LEU A 121 -1.79 0.42 9.51
C LEU A 121 -1.73 -0.79 10.45
N ALA A 122 -0.53 -1.21 10.86
CA ALA A 122 -0.33 -2.31 11.79
C ALA A 122 -1.00 -2.04 13.14
N ASN A 123 -0.89 -0.82 13.65
CA ASN A 123 -1.58 -0.41 14.88
C ASN A 123 -3.11 -0.49 14.74
N MET A 124 -3.66 -0.04 13.62
CA MET A 124 -5.10 -0.16 13.37
C MET A 124 -5.57 -1.62 13.25
N LEU A 125 -4.78 -2.49 12.61
CA LEU A 125 -5.11 -3.90 12.47
C LEU A 125 -5.01 -4.68 13.80
N GLY A 126 -4.27 -4.15 14.78
CA GLY A 126 -4.15 -4.72 16.13
C GLY A 126 -5.20 -4.21 17.11
N ASP A 127 -6.08 -3.31 16.69
CA ASP A 127 -7.05 -2.63 17.54
C ASP A 127 -8.48 -3.11 17.20
N GLU A 128 -9.19 -3.60 18.23
CA GLU A 128 -10.56 -4.13 18.12
C GLU A 128 -11.54 -3.07 17.63
N GLU A 129 -11.26 -1.77 17.86
CA GLU A 129 -12.08 -0.67 17.33
C GLU A 129 -12.29 -0.79 15.81
N PHE A 130 -11.25 -1.22 15.08
CA PHE A 130 -11.27 -1.29 13.61
C PHE A 130 -11.47 -2.70 13.05
N THR A 131 -11.30 -3.74 13.86
CA THR A 131 -11.31 -5.15 13.39
C THR A 131 -12.51 -5.96 13.87
N ASP A 132 -13.16 -5.55 14.96
CA ASP A 132 -14.35 -6.24 15.45
C ASP A 132 -15.54 -6.01 14.52
N ARG A 133 -16.08 -7.12 13.99
CA ARG A 133 -17.26 -7.14 13.11
C ARG A 133 -18.55 -6.75 13.84
N HIS A 134 -18.59 -6.91 15.15
CA HIS A 134 -19.71 -6.52 16.00
C HIS A 134 -19.54 -5.12 16.60
N GLY A 135 -18.37 -4.51 16.41
CA GLY A 135 -18.04 -3.18 16.88
C GLY A 135 -18.68 -2.06 16.07
N LYS A 136 -18.47 -0.82 16.53
CA LYS A 136 -19.06 0.40 15.93
C LYS A 136 -18.71 0.57 14.45
N LEU A 137 -17.48 0.23 14.07
CA LEU A 137 -16.99 0.37 12.69
C LEU A 137 -17.27 -0.86 11.83
N LYS A 138 -17.77 -1.97 12.42
CA LYS A 138 -18.09 -3.24 11.75
C LYS A 138 -16.90 -3.97 11.10
N GLY A 139 -15.69 -3.80 11.63
CA GLY A 139 -14.51 -4.55 11.20
C GLY A 139 -14.20 -4.47 9.71
N PRO A 140 -14.08 -3.27 9.08
CA PRO A 140 -13.89 -3.14 7.63
C PRO A 140 -12.46 -3.50 7.18
N ILE A 141 -11.53 -3.65 8.12
CA ILE A 141 -10.16 -4.10 7.89
C ILE A 141 -9.86 -5.33 8.75
N GLY A 142 -8.89 -6.14 8.33
CA GLY A 142 -8.44 -7.30 9.08
C GLY A 142 -7.35 -8.08 8.37
N GLY A 143 -6.89 -9.16 9.01
CA GLY A 143 -5.77 -9.96 8.54
C GLY A 143 -4.41 -9.33 8.83
N ALA A 144 -3.34 -10.03 8.45
CA ALA A 144 -1.98 -9.51 8.60
C ALA A 144 -1.69 -8.42 7.55
N PRO A 145 -0.96 -7.34 7.92
CA PRO A 145 -0.59 -6.32 6.96
C PRO A 145 0.36 -6.88 5.89
N GLN A 146 0.27 -6.31 4.69
CA GLN A 146 1.11 -6.68 3.55
C GLN A 146 2.12 -5.56 3.29
N LEU A 147 3.36 -5.92 2.97
CA LEU A 147 4.41 -4.96 2.68
C LEU A 147 5.19 -5.39 1.42
N LEU A 148 5.33 -4.47 0.48
CA LEU A 148 6.12 -4.65 -0.72
C LEU A 148 6.95 -3.41 -1.00
N LYS A 149 8.15 -3.62 -1.52
CA LYS A 149 9.07 -2.56 -1.96
C LYS A 149 9.19 -2.59 -3.47
N ILE A 150 9.09 -1.41 -4.09
CA ILE A 150 9.17 -1.25 -5.54
C ILE A 150 10.58 -0.79 -5.91
N TYR A 151 11.23 -1.53 -6.81
CA TYR A 151 12.57 -1.25 -7.32
C TYR A 151 12.51 -0.76 -8.79
N PRO A 152 13.61 -0.18 -9.30
CA PRO A 152 13.77 0.04 -10.73
C PRO A 152 13.56 -1.25 -11.54
N PHE A 153 13.24 -1.07 -12.83
CA PHE A 153 13.05 -2.18 -13.78
C PHE A 153 11.90 -3.13 -13.42
N LEU A 154 10.80 -2.58 -12.87
CA LEU A 154 9.57 -3.31 -12.56
C LEU A 154 9.77 -4.50 -11.60
N ARG A 155 10.82 -4.47 -10.78
CA ARG A 155 11.04 -5.46 -9.73
C ARG A 155 10.30 -5.05 -8.48
N THR A 156 9.66 -6.01 -7.83
CA THR A 156 9.08 -5.86 -6.49
C THR A 156 9.75 -6.83 -5.55
N LEU A 157 9.90 -6.41 -4.29
CA LEU A 157 10.35 -7.27 -3.21
C LEU A 157 9.25 -7.31 -2.16
N GLU A 158 8.63 -8.46 -2.03
CA GLU A 158 7.66 -8.72 -0.98
C GLU A 158 8.40 -8.98 0.33
N PHE A 159 7.74 -8.64 1.44
CA PHE A 159 8.23 -8.92 2.78
C PHE A 159 7.34 -9.98 3.44
N GLY A 160 7.98 -10.95 4.08
CA GLY A 160 7.32 -11.74 5.10
C GLY A 160 7.07 -10.84 6.32
N VAL A 161 5.88 -10.91 6.89
CA VAL A 161 5.45 -10.02 7.96
C VAL A 161 5.08 -10.87 9.18
N TYR A 162 5.81 -10.72 10.28
CA TYR A 162 5.39 -11.32 11.55
C TYR A 162 4.20 -10.54 12.10
N TRP A 163 3.09 -11.26 12.34
CA TRP A 163 1.83 -10.66 12.78
C TRP A 163 1.21 -11.45 13.95
N PRO A 164 0.86 -10.80 15.08
CA PRO A 164 1.00 -9.36 15.37
C PRO A 164 2.44 -8.88 15.56
N ASN A 165 3.35 -9.74 16.01
CA ASN A 165 4.79 -9.49 16.11
C ASN A 165 5.55 -10.83 16.08
N ARG A 166 6.88 -10.81 16.14
CA ARG A 166 7.69 -12.03 16.08
C ARG A 166 7.61 -12.89 17.34
N LYS A 167 7.29 -12.30 18.49
CA LYS A 167 7.26 -13.02 19.78
C LYS A 167 6.01 -13.87 19.95
N THR A 168 4.86 -13.36 19.53
CA THR A 168 3.55 -13.99 19.75
C THR A 168 2.82 -14.34 18.47
N GLY A 169 3.28 -13.83 17.33
CA GLY A 169 2.65 -14.01 16.03
C GLY A 169 3.25 -15.11 15.18
N SER A 170 2.69 -15.22 13.98
CA SER A 170 3.19 -16.12 12.92
C SER A 170 3.73 -15.31 11.75
N LEU A 171 4.51 -15.94 10.87
CA LEU A 171 5.00 -15.30 9.66
C LEU A 171 3.92 -15.33 8.58
N HIS A 172 3.59 -14.19 8.00
CA HIS A 172 2.65 -14.06 6.90
C HIS A 172 3.33 -13.60 5.62
N LEU A 173 2.94 -14.14 4.47
CA LEU A 173 3.31 -13.61 3.15
C LEU A 173 2.05 -13.25 2.39
N ASN A 174 1.98 -12.00 1.91
CA ASN A 174 0.80 -11.48 1.21
C ASN A 174 -0.51 -11.73 2.00
N GLY A 175 -0.45 -11.57 3.33
CA GLY A 175 -1.59 -11.75 4.25
C GLY A 175 -1.88 -13.20 4.64
N ARG A 176 -1.32 -14.19 3.93
CA ARG A 176 -1.49 -15.61 4.27
C ARG A 176 -0.47 -16.03 5.32
N SER A 177 -0.92 -16.71 6.38
CA SER A 177 -0.02 -17.34 7.35
C SER A 177 0.75 -18.48 6.67
N LEU A 178 2.07 -18.50 6.86
CA LEU A 178 2.93 -19.58 6.39
C LEU A 178 2.90 -20.74 7.38
N PHE A 179 3.00 -21.96 6.88
CA PHE A 179 3.20 -23.13 7.73
C PHE A 179 4.63 -23.17 8.28
N ASP A 180 4.82 -23.82 9.43
CA ASP A 180 6.11 -23.91 10.12
C ASP A 180 7.23 -24.53 9.27
N TYR A 181 6.88 -25.36 8.29
CA TYR A 181 7.82 -26.00 7.38
C TYR A 181 8.12 -25.18 6.11
N GLU A 182 7.38 -24.10 5.85
CA GLU A 182 7.61 -23.24 4.68
C GLU A 182 8.84 -22.36 4.91
N LYS A 183 9.89 -22.57 4.10
CA LYS A 183 11.07 -21.71 4.11
C LYS A 183 10.83 -20.49 3.22
N LEU A 184 10.94 -19.30 3.80
CA LEU A 184 10.79 -18.03 3.08
C LEU A 184 12.17 -17.42 2.78
N PRO A 185 12.62 -17.35 1.51
CA PRO A 185 13.89 -16.71 1.14
C PRO A 185 13.81 -15.17 1.08
N LEU A 186 12.60 -14.61 1.21
CA LEU A 186 12.32 -13.17 1.18
C LEU A 186 12.69 -12.51 2.52
N PRO A 187 12.98 -11.19 2.53
CA PRO A 187 13.15 -10.46 3.77
C PRO A 187 11.91 -10.57 4.65
N GLN A 188 12.13 -10.60 5.96
CA GLN A 188 11.10 -10.68 6.97
C GLN A 188 11.11 -9.41 7.81
N ILE A 189 9.97 -8.93 8.28
CA ILE A 189 9.85 -7.75 9.14
C ILE A 189 8.95 -8.04 10.34
N ASP A 190 9.33 -7.54 11.51
CA ASP A 190 8.45 -7.46 12.68
C ASP A 190 7.58 -6.20 12.60
N CYS A 191 6.25 -6.35 12.68
CA CYS A 191 5.33 -5.21 12.59
C CYS A 191 5.46 -4.19 13.72
N GLU A 192 5.88 -4.63 14.89
CA GLU A 192 5.96 -3.80 16.09
C GLU A 192 7.30 -3.08 16.16
N THR A 193 8.41 -3.80 15.97
CA THR A 193 9.75 -3.22 16.10
C THR A 193 10.32 -2.67 14.80
N LEU A 194 9.74 -3.03 13.64
CA LEU A 194 10.24 -2.74 12.29
C LEU A 194 11.60 -3.37 11.98
N GLU A 195 12.11 -4.24 12.86
CA GLU A 195 13.35 -4.97 12.62
C GLU A 195 13.18 -5.87 11.40
N THR A 196 14.14 -5.77 10.47
CA THR A 196 14.14 -6.54 9.23
C THR A 196 15.21 -7.63 9.29
N PHE A 197 14.84 -8.85 8.94
CA PHE A 197 15.70 -10.02 8.88
C PHE A 197 15.82 -10.52 7.44
N TYR A 198 17.02 -10.95 7.03
CA TYR A 198 17.28 -11.51 5.70
C TYR A 198 17.72 -12.96 5.87
N PRO A 199 16.82 -13.94 5.67
CA PRO A 199 17.09 -15.35 5.97
C PRO A 199 18.30 -15.94 5.24
N LEU A 200 18.62 -15.41 4.06
CA LEU A 200 19.76 -15.86 3.25
C LEU A 200 21.06 -15.11 3.56
N ALA A 201 21.03 -14.04 4.34
CA ALA A 201 22.24 -13.27 4.67
C ALA A 201 23.14 -14.00 5.67
N ASP A 202 22.56 -14.89 6.49
CA ASP A 202 23.27 -15.68 7.51
C ASP A 202 23.71 -17.06 7.01
N LEU A 203 23.43 -17.40 5.75
CA LEU A 203 23.95 -18.63 5.15
C LEU A 203 25.46 -18.49 4.93
N GLN A 204 26.24 -19.14 5.79
CA GLN A 204 27.65 -19.38 5.49
C GLN A 204 27.73 -20.31 4.27
N ASN A 205 28.67 -20.07 3.35
CA ASN A 205 28.91 -20.88 2.14
C ASN A 205 29.19 -22.39 2.40
N GLY A 206 29.18 -22.85 3.66
CA GLY A 206 29.36 -24.25 4.06
C GLY A 206 28.08 -25.09 4.11
N ASP A 207 26.89 -24.47 4.02
CA ASP A 207 25.60 -25.19 4.13
C ASP A 207 24.91 -25.47 2.79
N THR A 208 25.57 -25.15 1.67
CA THR A 208 25.15 -25.61 0.34
C THR A 208 25.78 -26.97 0.06
N TRP A 209 25.00 -28.03 0.25
CA TRP A 209 25.30 -29.40 -0.18
C TRP A 209 25.33 -29.53 -1.71
#